data_AF-A0A7X8NDW8-F1
#
_entry.id   AF-A0A7X8NDW8-F1
#
_cell.length_a   1.000
_cell.length_b   1.000
_cell.length_c   1.000
_cell.angle_alpha   90.00
_cell.angle_beta   90.00
_cell.angle_gamma   90.00
#
_symmetry.space_group_name_H-M   'P 1'
#
loop_
_entity.id
_entity.type
_entity.pdbx_description
1 polymer ?
#
loop_
_entity_poly.entity_id
_entity_poly.type
_entity_poly.pdbx_seq_one_letter_code
_entity_poly.pdbx_strand_id
1 'polypeptide(L)' 'MNEKDFIKNEPAFLKVIYLIGIIFLLINLNDLTTENKETHLIFPILAFVILTTFFIRMILFNTKNDN' A
#
# COMPACT_ATOMS: atom_id res chain seq x y z
N MET A 1 4.69 20.92 15.28
CA MET A 1 4.09 19.80 14.51
C MET A 1 5.20 18.80 14.25
N ASN A 2 4.98 17.50 14.46
CA ASN A 2 6.04 16.51 14.31
C ASN A 2 6.27 16.26 12.81
N GLU A 3 7.31 16.85 12.24
CA GLU A 3 7.71 16.67 10.83
C GLU A 3 8.16 15.23 10.52
N LYS A 4 8.16 14.34 11.52
CA LYS A 4 8.52 12.92 11.43
C LYS A 4 7.38 12.01 11.00
N ASP A 5 6.19 12.54 10.73
CA ASP A 5 4.99 11.75 10.49
C ASP A 5 4.76 11.56 8.98
N PHE A 6 5.33 10.49 8.39
CA PHE A 6 5.26 10.19 6.95
C PHE A 6 3.84 10.30 6.39
N ILE A 7 2.86 9.72 7.09
CA ILE A 7 1.46 9.70 6.67
C ILE A 7 0.86 11.10 6.66
N LYS A 8 1.29 12.03 7.52
CA LYS A 8 0.80 13.41 7.50
C LYS A 8 1.38 14.20 6.33
N ASN A 9 2.66 13.96 6.01
CA ASN A 9 3.38 14.67 4.95
C ASN A 9 3.12 14.13 3.53
N GLU A 10 2.57 12.93 3.39
CA GLU A 10 2.20 12.40 2.07
C GLU A 10 1.03 13.17 1.42
N PRO A 11 1.03 13.34 0.08
CA PRO A 11 -0.10 13.87 -0.66
C PRO A 11 -1.39 13.07 -0.44
N ALA A 12 -2.53 13.76 -0.33
CA ALA A 12 -3.83 13.11 -0.08
C ALA A 12 -4.20 12.06 -1.15
N PHE A 13 -3.92 12.34 -2.42
CA PHE A 13 -4.18 11.40 -3.53
C PHE A 13 -3.43 10.06 -3.36
N LEU A 14 -2.18 10.10 -2.89
CA LEU A 14 -1.39 8.90 -2.67
C LEU A 14 -1.92 8.06 -1.51
N LYS A 15 -2.41 8.71 -0.44
CA LYS A 15 -3.09 8.00 0.67
C LYS A 15 -4.30 7.20 0.17
N VAL A 16 -5.06 7.77 -0.76
CA VAL A 16 -6.20 7.07 -1.39
C VAL A 16 -5.71 5.88 -2.21
N ILE A 17 -4.64 6.03 -2.99
CA ILE A 17 -4.05 4.92 -3.74
C ILE A 17 -3.60 3.80 -2.79
N TYR A 18 -2.89 4.12 -1.71
CA TYR A 18 -2.44 3.13 -0.72
C TYR A 18 -3.62 2.39 -0.10
N LEU A 19 -4.72 3.10 0.21
CA LEU A 19 -5.94 2.49 0.70
C LEU A 19 -6.54 1.50 -0.30
N ILE A 20 -6.57 1.84 -1.59
CA ILE A 20 -7.02 0.94 -2.66
C ILE A 20 -6.14 -0.31 -2.72
N GLY A 21 -4.82 -0.17 -2.59
CA GLY A 21 -3.89 -1.30 -2.52
C GLY A 21 -4.18 -2.25 -1.35
N ILE A 22 -4.51 -1.71 -0.18
CA ILE A 22 -4.93 -2.51 0.99
C ILE A 22 -6.24 -3.24 0.70
N ILE A 23 -7.23 -2.58 0.09
CA ILE A 23 -8.50 -3.21 -0.29
C ILE A 23 -8.27 -4.39 -1.23
N PHE A 24 -7.43 -4.22 -2.26
CA PHE A 24 -7.09 -5.31 -3.19
C PHE A 24 -6.35 -6.47 -2.51
N LEU A 25 -5.49 -6.17 -1.54
CA LEU A 25 -4.84 -7.21 -0.73
C LEU A 25 -5.87 -8.01 0.08
N LEU A 26 -6.84 -7.33 0.70
CA LEU A 26 -7.89 -7.97 1.49
C LEU A 26 -8.81 -8.85 0.63
N ILE A 27 -9.19 -8.37 -0.57
CA ILE A 27 -9.98 -9.17 -1.53
C ILE A 27 -9.19 -10.43 -1.90
N ASN A 28 -7.92 -10.30 -2.25
CA ASN A 28 -7.09 -11.44 -2.60
C ASN A 28 -6.91 -12.43 -1.44
N LEU A 29 -6.74 -11.94 -0.20
CA LEU A 29 -6.69 -12.78 0.99
C LEU A 29 -8.00 -13.54 1.20
N ASN A 30 -9.14 -12.86 1.03
CA ASN A 30 -10.45 -13.47 1.14
C ASN A 30 -10.66 -14.57 0.08
N ASP A 31 -10.27 -14.32 -1.17
CA ASP A 31 -10.35 -15.31 -2.26
C ASP A 31 -9.49 -16.54 -1.97
N LEU A 32 -8.26 -16.33 -1.46
CA LEU A 32 -7.37 -17.42 -1.03
C LEU A 32 -7.97 -18.26 0.11
N THR A 33 -8.66 -17.63 1.07
CA THR A 33 -9.28 -18.33 2.20
C THR A 33 -10.59 -19.04 1.86
N THR A 34 -11.27 -18.66 0.76
CA THR A 34 -12.62 -19.14 0.44
C THR A 34 -12.62 -20.27 -0.62
N GLU A 35 -11.45 -20.80 -1.01
CA GLU A 35 -11.30 -21.79 -2.10
C GLU A 35 -11.98 -21.38 -3.42
N ASN A 36 -12.19 -20.08 -3.64
CA ASN A 36 -12.74 -19.57 -4.90
C ASN A 36 -11.71 -19.77 -6.01
N LYS A 37 -12.00 -20.71 -6.92
CA LYS A 37 -11.10 -21.09 -8.04
C LYS A 37 -10.92 -19.99 -9.10
N GLU A 38 -11.65 -18.89 -9.02
CA GLU A 38 -11.56 -17.76 -9.94
C GLU A 38 -10.72 -16.62 -9.36
N THR A 39 -9.52 -16.92 -8.86
CA THR A 39 -8.62 -15.89 -8.34
C THR A 39 -8.20 -14.93 -9.46
N HIS A 40 -8.72 -13.71 -9.43
CA HIS A 40 -8.34 -12.67 -10.39
C HIS A 40 -6.94 -12.14 -10.08
N LEU A 41 -5.92 -12.67 -10.78
CA LEU A 41 -4.50 -12.34 -10.60
C LEU A 41 -4.17 -10.83 -10.70
N ILE A 42 -5.06 -10.02 -11.27
CA ILE A 42 -4.88 -8.57 -11.38
C ILE A 42 -4.85 -7.87 -10.01
N PHE A 43 -5.67 -8.32 -9.05
CA PHE A 43 -5.77 -7.72 -7.72
C PHE A 43 -4.49 -7.89 -6.89
N PRO A 44 -3.89 -9.09 -6.77
CA PRO A 44 -2.63 -9.22 -6.05
C PRO A 44 -1.48 -8.45 -6.71
N ILE A 45 -1.44 -8.38 -8.05
CA ILE A 45 -0.40 -7.61 -8.76
C ILE A 45 -0.52 -6.12 -8.44
N LEU A 46 -1.73 -5.56 -8.52
CA LEU A 46 -1.98 -4.16 -8.20
C LEU A 46 -1.71 -3.85 -6.73
N ALA A 47 -2.15 -4.72 -5.82
CA ALA A 47 -1.86 -4.60 -4.39
C ALA A 47 -0.36 -4.58 -4.14
N PHE A 48 0.39 -5.50 -4.77
CA PHE A 48 1.84 -5.58 -4.63
C PHE A 48 2.52 -4.28 -5.08
N VAL A 49 2.23 -3.79 -6.30
CA VAL A 49 2.84 -2.56 -6.84
C VAL A 49 2.55 -1.35 -5.95
N ILE A 50 1.30 -1.20 -5.49
CA ILE A 50 0.90 -0.08 -4.64
C ILE A 50 1.62 -0.14 -3.28
N LEU A 51 1.64 -1.31 -2.63
CA LEU A 51 2.25 -1.49 -1.32
C LEU A 51 3.78 -1.35 -1.39
N THR A 52 4.42 -1.90 -2.42
CA THR A 52 5.87 -1.70 -2.63
C THR A 52 6.20 -0.22 -2.79
N THR A 53 5.41 0.53 -3.57
CA THR A 53 5.60 1.98 -3.74
C THR A 53 5.45 2.73 -2.41
N PHE A 54 4.46 2.36 -1.60
CA PHE A 54 4.27 2.90 -0.25
C PHE A 54 5.51 2.67 0.63
N PHE A 55 6.02 1.45 0.71
CA PHE A 55 7.18 1.11 1.54
C PHE A 55 8.45 1.81 1.06
N ILE A 56 8.71 1.87 -0.25
CA ILE A 56 9.86 2.59 -0.80
C ILE A 56 9.81 4.07 -0.39
N ARG A 57 8.64 4.71 -0.53
CA ARG A 57 8.49 6.13 -0.15
C ARG A 57 8.64 6.36 1.34
N MET A 58 8.12 5.44 2.17
CA MET A 58 8.32 5.49 3.62
C MET A 58 9.80 5.42 3.98
N ILE A 59 10.55 4.49 3.39
CA ILE A 59 11.99 4.36 3.61
C ILE A 59 12.71 5.65 3.19
N LEU A 60 12.44 6.16 1.98
CA LEU A 60 13.05 7.40 1.49
C LEU A 60 12.74 8.60 2.38
N PHE A 61 11.52 8.69 2.91
CA PHE A 61 11.13 9.75 3.83
C PHE A 61 11.90 9.65 5.15
N ASN A 62 11.98 8.46 5.75
CA ASN A 62 12.70 8.24 7.01
C ASN A 62 14.20 8.51 6.84
N THR A 63 14.83 8.01 5.78
CA THR A 63 16.26 8.26 5.49
C THR A 63 16.57 9.74 5.25
N LYS A 64 15.63 10.52 4.70
CA LYS A 64 15.80 11.96 4.53
C LYS A 64 15.64 12.75 5.82
N ASN A 65 14.88 12.24 6.79
CA ASN A 65 14.62 12.90 8.07
C ASN A 65 15.62 12.53 9.17
N ASP A 66 16.35 11.43 8.99
CA ASP A 66 17.42 10.98 9.90
C ASP A 66 18.80 11.60 9.57
N ASN A 67 18.94 12.29 8.43
CA ASN A 67 20.11 13.09 8.04
C ASN A 67 19.86 14.58 8.28
#